data_AF-A0AA44Y3S8-F1
#
_entry.id   AF-A0AA44Y3S8-F1
#
_cell.length_a   1.000
_cell.length_b   1.000
_cell.length_c   1.000
_cell.angle_alpha   90.00
_cell.angle_beta   90.00
_cell.angle_gamma   90.00
#
_symmetry.space_group_name_H-M   'P 1'
#
loop_
_entity.id
_entity.type
_entity.pdbx_description
1 polymer ?
#
loop_
_entity_poly.entity_id
_entity_poly.type
_entity_poly.pdbx_seq_one_letter_code
_entity_poly.pdbx_strand_id
1 'polypeptide(L)'
;MEIVDLVIEYPSGLSIIDRATYVADLQIVHPSMRVALILKDLGDTEAPPTAFASIDSVEVELASRLDGTFQVVGELAEQTPEQAGLVGMLLGHAWTKDQRQQFGRYAHTISAAAAIGAVGFWHSTHDWTAIACASLSMLVVLAVLLFYVGIHSMNGD
;
A
#
# COMPACT_ATOMS: atom_id res chain seq x y z
N MET A 1 19.16 -2.59 12.36
CA MET A 1 18.78 -1.20 12.67
C MET A 1 18.66 -0.46 11.36
N GLU A 2 17.56 0.22 11.15
CA GLU A 2 17.22 0.92 9.91
C GLU A 2 16.88 2.39 10.20
N ILE A 3 17.13 3.28 9.24
CA ILE A 3 16.69 4.68 9.33
C ILE A 3 15.31 4.79 8.68
N VAL A 4 14.34 5.24 9.45
CA VAL A 4 12.93 5.37 9.04
C VAL A 4 12.47 6.81 9.15
N ASP A 5 11.51 7.20 8.33
CA ASP A 5 10.85 8.50 8.47
C ASP A 5 9.84 8.42 9.62
N LEU A 6 9.90 9.39 10.54
CA LEU A 6 9.04 9.52 11.70
C LEU A 6 8.19 10.79 11.54
N VAL A 7 6.87 10.62 11.63
CA VAL A 7 5.89 11.70 11.57
C VAL A 7 5.16 11.75 12.91
N ILE A 8 5.07 12.93 13.50
CA ILE A 8 4.39 13.15 14.78
C ILE A 8 3.41 14.31 14.59
N GLU A 9 2.14 14.06 14.88
CA GLU A 9 1.05 15.00 14.69
C GLU A 9 0.36 15.31 16.02
N TYR A 10 0.30 16.59 16.36
CA TYR A 10 -0.40 17.08 17.53
C TYR A 10 -1.82 17.54 17.16
N PRO A 11 -2.81 17.37 18.07
CA PRO A 11 -4.16 17.89 17.86
C PRO A 11 -4.24 19.41 17.67
N SER A 12 -3.22 20.17 18.12
CA SER A 12 -3.11 21.61 17.91
C SER A 12 -2.83 22.00 16.44
N GLY A 13 -2.51 21.04 15.58
CA GLY A 13 -2.12 21.24 14.18
C GLY A 13 -0.61 21.36 13.97
N LEU A 14 0.20 21.20 15.03
CA LEU A 14 1.65 21.08 14.91
C LEU A 14 2.03 19.70 14.37
N SER A 15 2.87 19.66 13.34
CA SER A 15 3.47 18.43 12.84
C SER A 15 5.01 18.50 12.87
N ILE A 16 5.63 17.39 13.26
CA ILE A 16 7.09 17.22 13.31
C ILE A 16 7.43 16.03 12.43
N ILE A 17 8.28 16.25 11.43
CA ILE A 17 8.79 15.22 10.53
C ILE A 17 10.30 15.16 10.69
N ASP A 18 10.83 13.98 11.02
CA ASP A 18 12.27 13.75 11.16
C ASP A 18 12.64 12.29 10.82
N ARG A 19 13.93 11.97 10.85
CA ARG A 19 14.41 10.59 10.74
C ARG A 19 14.65 9.98 12.11
N ALA A 20 14.30 8.70 12.24
CA ALA A 20 14.45 7.91 13.45
C ALA A 20 15.19 6.60 13.17
N THR A 21 15.66 5.93 14.23
CA THR A 21 16.31 4.61 14.12
C THR A 21 15.35 3.52 14.59
N TYR A 22 15.00 2.62 13.69
CA TYR A 22 14.18 1.46 14.00
C TYR A 22 15.02 0.23 14.39
N VAL A 23 14.64 -0.42 15.49
CA VAL A 23 15.25 -1.65 16.01
C VAL A 23 14.23 -2.78 15.91
N ALA A 24 14.30 -3.55 14.82
CA ALA A 24 13.37 -4.64 14.50
C ALA A 24 13.25 -5.69 15.62
N ASP A 25 14.36 -6.06 16.26
CA ASP A 25 14.36 -7.06 17.35
C ASP A 25 13.48 -6.65 18.54
N LEU A 26 13.32 -5.34 18.77
CA LEU A 26 12.57 -4.79 19.88
C LEU A 26 11.24 -4.17 19.46
N GLN A 27 11.01 -3.98 18.16
CA GLN A 27 9.89 -3.23 17.61
C GLN A 27 9.83 -1.79 18.17
N ILE A 28 10.99 -1.16 18.33
CA ILE A 28 11.15 0.18 18.90
C ILE A 28 11.72 1.13 17.86
N VAL A 29 11.13 2.32 17.76
CA VAL A 29 11.62 3.47 17.01
C VAL A 29 12.23 4.48 17.97
N HIS A 30 13.50 4.78 17.76
CA HIS A 30 14.27 5.76 18.51
C HIS A 30 14.32 7.08 17.75
N PRO A 31 13.62 8.13 18.21
CA PRO A 31 13.69 9.44 17.58
C PRO A 31 15.09 10.04 17.72
N SER A 32 15.41 11.04 16.89
CA SER A 32 16.62 11.83 17.08
C SER A 32 16.61 12.53 18.45
N MET A 33 17.79 12.78 19.01
CA MET A 33 17.91 13.45 20.32
C MET A 33 17.22 14.83 20.32
N ARG A 34 17.24 15.53 19.18
CA ARG A 34 16.56 16.82 19.00
C ARG A 34 15.05 16.67 19.11
N VAL A 35 14.46 15.69 18.43
CA VAL A 35 13.02 15.43 18.51
C VAL A 35 12.63 14.99 19.91
N ALA A 36 13.41 14.11 20.55
CA ALA A 36 13.16 13.68 21.93
C ALA A 36 13.09 14.87 22.92
N LEU A 37 13.97 15.88 22.76
CA LEU A 37 13.92 17.10 23.57
C LEU A 37 12.68 17.95 23.30
N ILE A 38 12.27 18.09 22.04
CA ILE A 38 11.06 18.83 21.66
C ILE A 38 9.82 18.13 22.23
N LEU A 39 9.70 16.81 22.06
CA LEU A 39 8.58 16.03 22.58
C LEU A 39 8.47 16.13 24.10
N LYS A 40 9.60 16.17 24.80
CA LYS A 40 9.62 16.35 26.24
C LYS A 40 9.07 17.71 26.66
N ASP A 41 9.45 18.77 25.97
CA ASP A 41 8.96 20.14 26.26
C ASP A 41 7.46 20.29 25.92
N LEU A 42 7.03 19.70 24.81
CA LEU A 42 5.63 19.71 24.40
C LEU A 42 4.74 18.82 25.28
N GLY A 43 5.27 17.76 25.88
CA GLY A 43 4.51 16.85 26.75
C GLY A 43 3.86 17.52 27.96
N ASP A 44 4.38 18.67 28.40
CA ASP A 44 3.83 19.45 29.52
C ASP A 44 2.76 20.48 29.06
N THR A 45 2.68 20.78 27.76
CA THR A 45 1.89 21.91 27.24
C THR A 45 0.82 21.51 26.22
N GLU A 46 1.01 20.38 25.55
CA GLU A 46 0.18 19.89 24.46
C GLU A 46 -0.56 18.60 24.84
N ALA A 47 -1.65 18.33 24.12
CA ALA A 47 -2.31 17.03 24.20
C ALA A 47 -1.41 15.94 23.57
N PRO A 48 -1.58 14.66 23.98
CA PRO A 48 -0.77 13.57 23.44
C PRO A 48 -0.83 13.52 21.90
N PRO A 49 0.32 13.43 21.21
CA PRO A 49 0.36 13.35 19.76
C PRO A 49 0.09 11.93 19.24
N THR A 50 -0.31 11.84 17.97
CA THR A 50 -0.27 10.60 17.19
C THR A 50 1.07 10.51 16.46
N ALA A 51 1.66 9.31 16.35
CA ALA A 51 2.94 9.13 15.70
C ALA A 51 2.90 7.96 14.71
N PHE A 52 3.64 8.11 13.61
CA PHE A 52 3.74 7.13 12.53
C PHE A 52 5.20 6.98 12.10
N ALA A 53 5.60 5.77 11.72
CA ALA A 53 6.88 5.54 11.03
C ALA A 53 6.69 4.81 9.71
N SER A 54 7.50 5.18 8.72
CA SER A 54 7.60 4.45 7.46
C SER A 54 8.66 3.36 7.58
N ILE A 55 8.23 2.11 7.79
CA ILE A 55 9.09 0.92 7.88
C ILE A 55 8.82 0.09 6.63
N ASP A 56 9.87 -0.25 5.86
CA ASP A 56 9.71 -0.99 4.59
C ASP A 56 8.68 -0.36 3.61
N SER A 57 8.59 0.97 3.60
CA SER A 57 7.59 1.75 2.82
C SER A 57 6.13 1.56 3.24
N VAL A 58 5.89 0.98 4.43
CA VAL A 58 4.58 0.89 5.06
C VAL A 58 4.53 1.88 6.22
N GLU A 59 3.49 2.70 6.25
CA GLU A 59 3.22 3.59 7.38
C GLU A 59 2.61 2.77 8.52
N VAL A 60 3.28 2.76 9.66
CA VAL A 60 2.85 2.01 10.85
C VAL A 60 2.64 2.97 12.01
N GLU A 61 1.52 2.79 12.71
CA GLU A 61 1.18 3.58 13.89
C GLU A 61 2.10 3.23 15.07
N LEU A 62 2.47 4.26 15.83
CA LEU A 62 3.40 4.17 16.93
C LEU A 62 2.74 4.60 18.25
N ALA A 63 2.96 3.81 19.30
CA ALA A 63 2.60 4.15 20.66
C ALA A 63 3.79 4.83 21.37
N SER A 64 3.54 6.03 21.89
CA SER A 64 4.51 6.74 22.73
C SER A 64 4.79 5.99 24.03
N ARG A 65 6.07 5.86 24.40
CA ARG A 65 6.50 5.30 25.69
C ARG A 65 7.02 6.40 26.61
N LEU A 66 7.04 6.09 27.91
CA LEU A 66 7.51 6.98 28.97
C LEU A 66 9.01 7.32 28.87
N ASP A 67 9.79 6.51 28.14
CA ASP A 67 11.22 6.71 27.92
C ASP A 67 11.53 7.63 26.71
N GLY A 68 10.49 8.18 26.06
CA GLY A 68 10.64 9.01 24.86
C GLY A 68 10.92 8.23 23.58
N THR A 69 10.82 6.90 23.62
CA THR A 69 10.82 6.04 22.43
C THR A 69 9.40 5.71 22.00
N PHE A 70 9.29 5.15 20.81
CA PHE A 70 8.02 4.74 20.22
C PHE A 70 8.00 3.24 20.02
N GLN A 71 6.91 2.58 20.41
CA GLN A 71 6.69 1.17 20.16
C GLN A 71 5.75 1.02 18.97
N VAL A 72 6.06 0.11 18.05
CA VAL A 72 5.17 -0.18 16.93
C VAL A 72 3.88 -0.84 17.45
N VAL A 73 2.72 -0.31 17.06
CA VAL A 73 1.40 -0.81 17.48
C VAL A 73 0.86 -1.76 16.42
N GLY A 74 0.61 -3.01 16.83
CA GLY A 74 0.16 -4.07 15.95
C GLY A 74 1.28 -5.06 15.59
N GLU A 75 0.90 -6.24 15.12
CA GLU A 75 1.84 -7.07 14.38
C GLU A 75 2.18 -6.30 13.10
N LEU A 76 3.47 -5.99 12.86
CA LEU A 76 3.93 -5.75 11.49
C LEU A 76 3.41 -6.96 10.74
N ALA A 77 2.37 -6.77 9.91
CA ALA A 77 1.75 -7.86 9.20
C ALA A 77 2.90 -8.62 8.56
N GLU A 78 3.10 -9.88 8.95
CA GLU A 78 4.06 -10.75 8.29
C GLU A 78 3.81 -10.52 6.82
N GLN A 79 4.83 -10.01 6.12
CA GLN A 79 4.76 -9.86 4.69
C GLN A 79 4.42 -11.25 4.20
N THR A 80 3.16 -11.47 3.85
CA THR A 80 2.80 -12.65 3.09
C THR A 80 3.71 -12.52 1.88
N PRO A 81 4.56 -13.52 1.57
CA PRO A 81 5.51 -13.43 0.48
C PRO A 81 4.72 -13.53 -0.84
N GLU A 82 3.81 -12.60 -1.09
CA GLU A 82 3.20 -12.41 -2.38
C GLU A 82 4.19 -11.58 -3.19
N GLN A 83 4.81 -12.29 -4.13
CA GLN A 83 5.52 -11.79 -5.30
C GLN A 83 7.05 -11.63 -5.17
N ALA A 84 7.71 -12.65 -4.59
CA ALA A 84 9.08 -12.97 -4.98
C ALA A 84 9.10 -13.53 -6.43
N GLY A 85 9.09 -12.63 -7.40
CA GLY A 85 9.17 -12.94 -8.82
C GLY A 85 9.63 -11.73 -9.64
N LEU A 86 9.86 -11.93 -10.94
CA LEU A 86 10.25 -10.88 -11.90
C LEU A 86 9.35 -9.63 -11.82
N VAL A 87 8.08 -9.82 -11.42
CA VAL A 87 7.09 -8.77 -11.17
C VAL A 87 7.46 -7.90 -9.97
N GLY A 88 7.81 -8.48 -8.82
CA GLY A 88 8.30 -7.74 -7.65
C GLY A 88 9.66 -7.07 -7.85
N MET A 89 10.50 -7.60 -8.76
CA MET A 89 11.78 -6.98 -9.12
C MET A 89 11.63 -5.76 -10.04
N LEU A 90 10.62 -5.76 -10.93
CA LEU A 90 10.36 -4.64 -11.87
C LEU A 90 9.38 -3.59 -11.31
N LEU A 91 8.51 -3.98 -10.38
CA LEU A 91 7.46 -3.15 -9.80
C LEU A 91 7.62 -2.99 -8.28
N GLY A 92 8.80 -3.29 -7.73
CA GLY A 92 9.13 -3.28 -6.29
C GLY A 92 9.17 -1.90 -5.64
N HIS A 93 8.21 -1.05 -5.96
CA HIS A 93 7.79 0.05 -5.10
C HIS A 93 6.42 -0.33 -4.56
N ALA A 94 6.26 -0.25 -3.24
CA ALA A 94 4.94 -0.29 -2.63
C ALA A 94 4.10 0.80 -3.30
N TRP A 95 3.12 0.41 -4.13
CA TRP A 95 2.27 1.37 -4.80
C TRP A 95 1.50 2.16 -3.75
N THR A 96 1.47 3.48 -3.89
CA THR A 96 0.64 4.32 -3.02
C THR A 96 -0.84 3.96 -3.22
N LYS A 97 -1.68 4.27 -2.23
CA LYS A 97 -3.14 4.07 -2.32
C LYS A 97 -3.72 4.62 -3.62
N ASP A 98 -3.31 5.81 -4.00
CA ASP A 98 -3.76 6.46 -5.25
C ASP A 98 -3.30 5.70 -6.50
N GLN A 99 -2.06 5.20 -6.53
CA GLN A 99 -1.56 4.39 -7.65
C GLN A 99 -2.32 3.08 -7.79
N ARG A 100 -2.58 2.40 -6.67
CA ARG A 100 -3.41 1.18 -6.62
C ARG A 100 -4.84 1.43 -7.10
N GLN A 101 -5.44 2.55 -6.71
CA GLN A 101 -6.78 2.91 -7.16
C GLN A 101 -6.82 3.27 -8.65
N GLN A 102 -5.83 4.01 -9.16
CA GLN A 102 -5.74 4.34 -10.58
C GLN A 102 -5.56 3.07 -11.42
N PHE A 103 -4.69 2.16 -11.00
CA PHE A 103 -4.52 0.87 -11.67
C PHE A 103 -5.81 0.05 -11.65
N GLY A 104 -6.52 0.00 -10.51
CA GLY A 104 -7.80 -0.70 -10.43
C GLY A 104 -8.85 -0.17 -11.41
N ARG A 105 -8.98 1.16 -11.52
CA ARG A 105 -9.87 1.81 -12.52
C ARG A 105 -9.45 1.49 -13.94
N TYR A 106 -8.15 1.49 -14.21
CA TYR A 106 -7.61 1.11 -15.52
C TYR A 106 -7.92 -0.34 -15.86
N ALA A 107 -7.72 -1.28 -14.92
CA ALA A 107 -8.05 -2.69 -15.08
C ALA A 107 -9.55 -2.90 -15.36
N HIS A 108 -10.44 -2.20 -14.64
CA HIS A 108 -11.87 -2.22 -14.94
C HIS A 108 -12.21 -1.69 -16.34
N THR A 109 -11.49 -0.67 -16.82
CA THR A 109 -11.70 -0.12 -18.16
C THR A 109 -11.32 -1.14 -19.24
N ILE A 110 -10.18 -1.83 -19.09
CA ILE A 110 -9.78 -2.89 -20.03
C ILE A 110 -10.73 -4.09 -19.92
N SER A 111 -11.19 -4.44 -18.72
CA SER A 111 -12.21 -5.49 -18.53
C SER A 111 -13.49 -5.19 -19.30
N ALA A 112 -14.01 -3.97 -19.21
CA ALA A 112 -15.16 -3.52 -19.99
C ALA A 112 -14.89 -3.58 -21.50
N ALA A 113 -13.70 -3.14 -21.94
CA ALA A 113 -13.31 -3.22 -23.34
C ALA A 113 -13.22 -4.67 -23.85
N ALA A 114 -12.70 -5.59 -23.03
CA ALA A 114 -12.63 -7.02 -23.35
C ALA A 114 -14.03 -7.66 -23.46
N ALA A 115 -14.95 -7.29 -22.57
CA ALA A 115 -16.34 -7.73 -22.63
C ALA A 115 -17.05 -7.22 -23.90
N ILE A 116 -16.92 -5.93 -24.22
CA ILE A 116 -17.44 -5.34 -25.45
C ILE A 116 -16.81 -6.03 -26.68
N GLY A 117 -15.50 -6.27 -26.64
CA GLY A 117 -14.76 -7.00 -27.67
C GLY A 117 -15.28 -8.43 -27.87
N ALA A 118 -15.60 -9.15 -26.80
CA ALA A 118 -16.17 -10.50 -26.87
C ALA A 118 -17.54 -10.48 -27.58
N VAL A 119 -18.41 -9.53 -27.22
CA VAL A 119 -19.72 -9.37 -27.86
C VAL A 119 -19.58 -9.00 -29.34
N GLY A 120 -18.70 -8.06 -29.65
CA GLY A 120 -18.41 -7.67 -31.05
C GLY A 120 -17.83 -8.83 -31.86
N PHE A 121 -16.90 -9.60 -31.29
CA PHE A 121 -16.30 -10.76 -31.93
C PHE A 121 -17.34 -11.86 -32.19
N TRP A 122 -18.19 -12.15 -31.20
CA TRP A 122 -19.31 -13.08 -31.36
C TRP A 122 -20.25 -12.67 -32.50
N HIS A 123 -20.66 -11.40 -32.55
CA HIS A 123 -21.62 -10.92 -33.54
C HIS A 123 -21.04 -10.83 -34.96
N SER A 124 -19.72 -10.63 -35.10
CA SER A 124 -19.07 -10.52 -36.41
C SER A 124 -18.61 -11.87 -36.97
N THR A 125 -18.54 -12.91 -36.14
CA THR A 125 -18.08 -14.24 -36.56
C THR A 125 -19.23 -15.06 -37.14
N HIS A 126 -19.10 -15.42 -38.42
CA HIS A 126 -20.07 -16.26 -39.12
C HIS A 126 -19.62 -17.73 -39.19
N ASP A 127 -18.32 -17.97 -39.33
CA ASP A 127 -17.72 -19.31 -39.39
C ASP A 127 -16.96 -19.63 -38.09
N TRP A 128 -17.50 -20.57 -37.31
CA TRP A 128 -16.90 -20.98 -36.03
C TRP A 128 -15.81 -22.02 -36.22
N THR A 129 -14.57 -21.56 -36.15
CA THR A 129 -13.37 -22.42 -36.10
C THR A 129 -12.90 -22.60 -34.66
N ALA A 130 -12.07 -23.62 -34.41
CA ALA A 130 -11.45 -23.81 -33.09
C ALA A 130 -10.66 -22.58 -32.61
N ILE A 131 -10.00 -21.87 -33.54
CA ILE A 131 -9.27 -20.63 -33.24
C ILE A 131 -10.23 -19.51 -32.84
N ALA A 132 -11.36 -19.36 -33.54
CA ALA A 132 -12.37 -18.36 -33.18
C ALA A 132 -12.94 -18.62 -31.77
N CYS A 133 -13.23 -19.88 -31.43
CA CYS A 133 -13.68 -20.26 -30.09
C CYS A 133 -12.62 -19.92 -29.03
N ALA A 134 -11.33 -20.18 -29.31
CA ALA A 134 -10.24 -19.85 -28.39
C ALA A 134 -10.09 -18.34 -28.17
N SER A 135 -10.16 -17.54 -29.25
CA SER A 135 -10.09 -16.07 -29.17
C SER A 135 -11.24 -15.47 -28.36
N LEU A 136 -12.47 -15.94 -28.58
CA LEU A 136 -13.62 -15.52 -27.79
C LEU A 136 -13.44 -15.88 -26.30
N SER A 137 -13.03 -17.12 -26.03
CA SER A 137 -12.81 -17.60 -24.66
C SER A 137 -11.75 -16.77 -23.95
N MET A 138 -10.68 -16.40 -24.65
CA MET A 138 -9.62 -15.54 -24.12
C MET A 138 -10.14 -14.14 -23.75
N LEU A 139 -11.00 -13.53 -24.58
CA LEU A 139 -11.61 -12.23 -24.26
C LEU A 139 -12.48 -12.31 -23.00
N VAL A 140 -13.26 -13.39 -22.84
CA VAL A 140 -14.08 -13.62 -21.65
C VAL A 140 -13.21 -13.82 -20.40
N VAL A 141 -12.16 -14.64 -20.50
CA VAL A 141 -11.22 -14.87 -19.39
C VAL A 141 -10.53 -13.57 -18.99
N LEU A 142 -10.05 -12.79 -19.96
CA LEU A 142 -9.44 -11.48 -19.70
C LEU A 142 -10.42 -10.51 -19.03
N ALA A 143 -11.68 -10.46 -19.48
CA ALA A 143 -12.69 -9.62 -18.86
C ALA A 143 -12.86 -9.95 -17.37
N VAL A 144 -12.97 -11.23 -17.02
CA VAL A 144 -13.15 -11.67 -15.63
C VAL A 144 -11.90 -11.43 -14.78
N LEU A 145 -10.72 -11.82 -15.28
CA LEU A 145 -9.47 -11.67 -14.54
C LEU A 145 -9.16 -10.20 -14.26
N LEU A 146 -9.29 -9.32 -15.26
CA LEU A 146 -9.05 -7.89 -15.09
C LEU A 146 -10.08 -7.24 -14.16
N PHE A 147 -11.33 -7.72 -14.18
CA PHE A 147 -12.35 -7.24 -13.23
C PHE A 147 -11.97 -7.59 -11.79
N TYR A 148 -11.55 -8.83 -11.56
CA TYR A 148 -11.13 -9.29 -10.23
C TYR A 148 -9.88 -8.56 -9.74
N VAL A 149 -8.85 -8.42 -10.61
CA VAL A 149 -7.64 -7.65 -10.32
C VAL A 149 -7.99 -6.19 -10.01
N GLY A 150 -8.95 -5.59 -10.72
CA GLY A 150 -9.46 -4.25 -10.44
C GLY A 150 -10.01 -4.10 -9.03
N ILE A 151 -10.89 -5.03 -8.62
CA ILE A 151 -11.46 -5.07 -7.26
C ILE A 151 -10.36 -5.23 -6.22
N HIS A 152 -9.46 -6.20 -6.40
CA HIS A 152 -8.41 -6.49 -5.43
C HIS A 152 -7.44 -5.31 -5.29
N SER A 153 -7.10 -4.64 -6.39
CA SER A 153 -6.26 -3.44 -6.39
C SER A 153 -6.90 -2.25 -5.68
N MET A 154 -8.23 -2.19 -5.59
CA MET A 154 -8.96 -1.10 -4.92
C MET A 154 -9.35 -1.42 -3.48
N ASN A 155 -9.18 -2.67 -3.02
CA ASN A 155 -9.48 -3.11 -1.66
C ASN A 155 -8.29 -2.87 -0.72
N GLY A 156 -8.52 -2.24 0.43
CA GLY A 156 -7.48 -1.97 1.44
C GLY A 156 -7.27 -0.47 1.63
N ASP A 157 -7.41 -0.01 2.88
CA ASP A 157 -7.24 1.37 3.30
C ASP A 157 -5.78 1.82 3.31
#